data_AF-A0A418PXA1-F1
#
_entry.id   AF-A0A418PXA1-F1
#
_cell.length_a   1.000
_cell.length_b   1.000
_cell.length_c   1.000
_cell.angle_alpha   90.00
_cell.angle_beta   90.00
_cell.angle_gamma   90.00
#
_symmetry.space_group_name_H-M   'P 1'
#
loop_
_entity.id
_entity.type
_entity.pdbx_description
1 polymer ?
#
loop_
_entity_poly.entity_id
_entity_poly.type
_entity_poly.pdbx_seq_one_letter_code
_entity_poly.pdbx_strand_id
1 'polypeptide(L)'
;MLRIKFSGGRQFSASKSASSPSAKTLACIALDKEIMNKGLLTIFIFVVTIGQSFGQVKRNDITGDWETDNKDSLYYKSDTIEFIQDANWPYRNQTCDIVVLRISKSDFKFINSYLCTEPGRERWTNGKQSIKIKKSKTGQTIEIKILNKVETFEIIDYKEERVERYPWDIKKLKLKRV
;
A
#
# COMPACT_ATOMS: atom_id res chain seq x y z
N MET A 1 -16.57 4.28 -99.38
CA MET A 1 -15.27 4.70 -98.84
C MET A 1 -15.45 6.08 -98.22
N LEU A 2 -15.61 6.18 -96.90
CA LEU A 2 -16.05 7.41 -96.21
C LEU A 2 -14.92 8.01 -95.36
N ARG A 3 -14.63 9.30 -95.58
CA ARG A 3 -13.85 10.21 -94.72
C ARG A 3 -14.73 10.74 -93.59
N ILE A 4 -14.19 10.98 -92.38
CA ILE A 4 -14.47 12.17 -91.53
C ILE A 4 -13.22 12.53 -90.68
N LYS A 5 -12.98 13.85 -90.50
CA LYS A 5 -11.92 14.56 -89.73
C LYS A 5 -12.33 14.84 -88.26
N PHE A 6 -11.40 15.43 -87.49
CA PHE A 6 -11.48 16.34 -86.29
C PHE A 6 -10.64 15.79 -85.11
N SER A 7 -10.06 16.53 -84.17
CA SER A 7 -9.57 17.92 -84.00
C SER A 7 -9.10 18.05 -82.54
N GLY A 8 -7.90 18.60 -82.31
CA GLY A 8 -7.42 19.43 -81.18
C GLY A 8 -7.74 19.11 -79.70
N GLY A 9 -6.73 19.25 -78.83
CA GLY A 9 -6.99 19.74 -77.46
C GLY A 9 -6.02 19.35 -76.33
N ARG A 10 -5.24 20.35 -75.90
CA ARG A 10 -4.83 20.71 -74.51
C ARG A 10 -3.83 19.85 -73.73
N GLN A 11 -2.65 20.45 -73.51
CA GLN A 11 -1.83 20.28 -72.30
C GLN A 11 -2.48 21.01 -71.12
N PHE A 12 -2.63 20.36 -69.97
CA PHE A 12 -2.92 20.99 -68.69
C PHE A 12 -1.74 20.78 -67.73
N SER A 13 -1.09 21.88 -67.39
CA SER A 13 -0.17 21.98 -66.26
C SER A 13 -1.00 22.35 -65.03
N ALA A 14 -0.97 21.53 -63.98
CA ALA A 14 -1.65 21.81 -62.71
C ALA A 14 -0.61 22.14 -61.63
N SER A 15 -0.35 23.43 -61.44
CA SER A 15 0.30 23.95 -60.24
C SER A 15 -0.70 23.94 -59.08
N LYS A 16 -0.57 23.00 -58.14
CA LYS A 16 -1.27 23.08 -56.84
C LYS A 16 -0.58 24.13 -55.98
N SER A 17 -1.23 25.28 -55.78
CA SER A 17 -0.85 26.20 -54.71
C SER A 17 -1.24 25.60 -53.36
N ALA A 18 -0.26 25.35 -52.50
CA ALA A 18 -0.52 25.07 -51.10
C ALA A 18 -0.98 26.37 -50.42
N SER A 19 -2.25 26.44 -50.01
CA SER A 19 -2.75 27.52 -49.17
C SER A 19 -2.24 27.31 -47.74
N SER A 20 -1.54 28.31 -47.21
CA SER A 20 -1.17 28.38 -45.80
C SER A 20 -2.44 28.35 -44.93
N PRO A 21 -2.50 27.54 -43.86
CA PRO A 21 -3.62 27.59 -42.93
C PRO A 21 -3.71 28.97 -42.27
N SER A 22 -4.93 29.48 -42.17
CA SER A 22 -5.24 30.76 -41.54
C SER A 22 -4.85 30.75 -40.06
N ALA A 23 -4.37 31.88 -39.53
CA ALA A 23 -4.01 32.06 -38.12
C ALA A 23 -5.15 31.70 -37.15
N LYS A 24 -6.41 31.77 -37.58
CA LYS A 24 -7.58 31.33 -36.80
C LYS A 24 -7.61 29.81 -36.59
N THR A 25 -7.15 29.04 -37.57
CA THR A 25 -7.08 27.56 -37.49
C THR A 25 -5.93 27.12 -36.57
N LEU A 26 -4.83 27.86 -36.53
CA LEU A 26 -3.71 27.60 -35.61
C LEU A 26 -4.06 27.92 -34.15
N ALA A 27 -4.87 28.96 -33.91
CA ALA A 27 -5.34 29.32 -32.57
C ALA A 27 -6.30 28.27 -31.98
N CYS A 28 -7.20 27.69 -32.76
CA CYS A 28 -8.09 26.61 -32.30
C CYS A 28 -7.32 25.33 -31.93
N ILE A 29 -6.28 24.97 -32.69
CA ILE A 29 -5.44 23.78 -32.40
C ILE A 29 -4.58 23.98 -31.13
N ALA A 30 -4.14 25.22 -30.86
CA ALA A 30 -3.37 25.55 -29.66
C ALA A 30 -4.24 25.57 -28.39
N LEU A 31 -5.48 26.06 -28.48
CA LEU A 31 -6.44 26.06 -27.37
C LEU A 31 -6.89 24.65 -26.96
N ASP A 32 -7.08 23.75 -27.93
CA ASP A 32 -7.44 22.34 -27.65
C ASP A 32 -6.31 21.59 -26.92
N LYS A 33 -5.04 21.87 -27.24
CA LYS A 33 -3.90 21.24 -26.57
C LYS A 33 -3.75 21.65 -25.10
N GLU A 34 -4.03 22.91 -24.75
CA GLU A 34 -3.98 23.37 -23.35
C GLU A 34 -5.10 22.78 -22.48
N ILE A 35 -6.32 22.68 -23.03
CA ILE A 35 -7.48 22.15 -22.31
C ILE A 35 -7.32 20.63 -22.09
N MET A 36 -6.83 19.92 -23.09
CA MET A 36 -6.57 18.48 -23.02
C MET A 36 -5.44 18.15 -22.00
N ASN A 37 -4.44 19.02 -21.85
CA ASN A 37 -3.37 18.85 -20.85
C ASN A 37 -3.87 19.04 -19.41
N LYS A 38 -4.76 20.02 -19.16
CA LYS A 38 -5.34 20.25 -17.82
C LYS A 38 -6.28 19.12 -17.40
N GLY A 39 -7.09 18.62 -18.33
CA GLY A 39 -7.94 17.44 -18.08
C GLY A 39 -7.12 16.20 -17.74
N LEU A 40 -6.03 15.96 -18.47
CA LEU A 40 -5.16 14.81 -18.27
C LEU A 40 -4.39 14.89 -16.93
N LEU A 41 -3.92 16.08 -16.54
CA LEU A 41 -3.30 16.31 -15.23
C LEU A 41 -4.30 16.05 -14.08
N THR A 42 -5.54 16.50 -14.24
CA THR A 42 -6.60 16.33 -13.23
C THR A 42 -6.96 14.85 -13.06
N ILE A 43 -7.06 14.10 -14.17
CA ILE A 43 -7.27 12.65 -14.16
C ILE A 43 -6.09 11.95 -13.50
N PHE A 44 -4.85 12.35 -13.79
CA PHE A 44 -3.67 11.76 -13.19
C PHE A 44 -3.62 11.98 -11.67
N ILE A 45 -3.97 13.18 -11.19
CA ILE A 45 -4.09 13.47 -9.75
C ILE A 45 -5.19 12.62 -9.10
N PHE A 46 -6.34 12.45 -9.77
CA PHE A 46 -7.43 11.61 -9.28
C PHE A 46 -7.04 10.12 -9.21
N VAL A 47 -6.32 9.62 -10.20
CA VAL A 47 -5.83 8.23 -10.23
C VAL A 47 -4.77 7.99 -9.14
N VAL A 48 -3.85 8.94 -8.93
CA VAL A 48 -2.83 8.86 -7.86
C VAL A 48 -3.49 8.89 -6.47
N THR A 49 -4.54 9.69 -6.29
CA THR A 49 -5.26 9.79 -5.00
C THR A 49 -6.16 8.59 -4.71
N ILE A 50 -6.81 8.00 -5.72
CA ILE A 50 -7.60 6.76 -5.54
C ILE A 50 -6.69 5.56 -5.29
N GLY A 51 -5.49 5.53 -5.89
CA GLY A 51 -4.52 4.44 -5.70
C GLY A 51 -3.98 4.32 -4.27
N GLN A 52 -4.18 5.32 -3.41
CA GLN A 52 -3.80 5.28 -1.99
C GLN A 52 -4.88 4.73 -1.08
N SER A 53 -5.84 3.94 -1.60
CA SER A 53 -6.68 3.11 -0.75
C SER A 53 -5.79 2.13 0.02
N PHE A 54 -5.38 2.51 1.23
CA PHE A 54 -4.72 1.64 2.20
C PHE A 54 -5.51 0.34 2.24
N GLY A 55 -4.90 -0.75 1.78
CA GLY A 55 -5.52 -2.06 1.74
C GLY A 55 -6.07 -2.35 3.12
N GLN A 56 -7.39 -2.45 3.22
CA GLN A 56 -8.05 -2.67 4.50
C GLN A 56 -7.56 -4.02 5.04
N VAL A 57 -6.77 -3.96 6.12
CA VAL A 57 -6.24 -5.11 6.84
C VAL A 57 -7.42 -5.88 7.41
N LYS A 58 -7.53 -7.16 7.01
CA LYS A 58 -8.54 -8.08 7.51
C LYS A 58 -7.99 -8.84 8.71
N ARG A 59 -8.88 -9.45 9.48
CA ARG A 59 -8.50 -10.26 10.64
C ARG A 59 -7.60 -11.45 10.27
N ASN A 60 -7.83 -12.04 9.10
CA ASN A 60 -7.02 -13.16 8.62
C ASN A 60 -5.58 -12.74 8.31
N ASP A 61 -5.38 -11.49 7.88
CA ASP A 61 -4.07 -10.95 7.48
C ASP A 61 -3.16 -10.68 8.69
N ILE A 62 -3.76 -10.53 9.88
CA ILE A 62 -3.05 -10.34 11.16
C ILE A 62 -3.02 -11.60 12.03
N THR A 63 -3.49 -12.74 11.53
CA THR A 63 -3.49 -13.99 12.30
C THR A 63 -2.07 -14.59 12.35
N GLY A 64 -1.68 -15.08 13.53
CA GLY A 64 -0.40 -15.75 13.78
C GLY A 64 0.42 -15.09 14.89
N ASP A 65 1.69 -15.50 14.98
CA ASP A 65 2.64 -15.02 15.99
C ASP A 65 3.45 -13.85 15.41
N TRP A 66 3.32 -12.69 16.05
CA TRP A 66 4.00 -11.47 15.69
C TRP A 66 4.98 -11.08 16.79
N GLU A 67 6.17 -10.62 16.42
CA GLU A 67 7.25 -10.38 17.35
C GLU A 67 7.75 -8.94 17.26
N THR A 68 8.11 -8.34 18.40
CA THR A 68 8.78 -7.03 18.46
C THR A 68 9.89 -7.07 19.49
N ASP A 69 10.95 -6.30 19.24
CA ASP A 69 12.00 -6.04 20.23
C ASP A 69 11.41 -5.32 21.45
N ASN A 70 11.85 -5.75 22.64
CA ASN A 70 11.55 -5.13 23.91
C ASN A 70 12.80 -4.88 24.79
N LYS A 71 13.96 -4.72 24.15
CA LYS A 71 15.17 -4.22 24.80
C LYS A 71 14.87 -2.91 25.54
N ASP A 72 15.34 -2.80 26.78
CA ASP A 72 15.14 -1.62 27.64
C ASP A 72 13.66 -1.18 27.83
N SER A 73 12.74 -2.13 27.68
CA SER A 73 11.29 -1.92 27.73
C SER A 73 10.73 -1.05 26.60
N LEU A 74 11.35 -1.07 25.41
CA LEU A 74 10.99 -0.23 24.26
C LEU A 74 9.50 -0.34 23.89
N TYR A 75 8.94 -1.55 23.90
CA TYR A 75 7.52 -1.79 23.60
C TYR A 75 6.58 -0.96 24.49
N TYR A 76 6.93 -0.76 25.75
CA TYR A 76 6.11 -0.04 26.74
C TYR A 76 6.31 1.47 26.71
N LYS A 77 7.42 1.96 26.15
CA LYS A 77 7.79 3.37 26.14
C LYS A 77 7.54 4.04 24.78
N SER A 78 7.51 3.25 23.71
CA SER A 78 7.36 3.79 22.36
C SER A 78 5.90 4.05 22.00
N ASP A 79 5.66 5.21 21.37
CA ASP A 79 4.36 5.56 20.78
C ASP A 79 4.09 4.75 19.51
N THR A 80 5.14 4.27 18.84
CA THR A 80 5.05 3.50 17.60
C THR A 80 5.76 2.15 17.76
N ILE A 81 5.08 1.08 17.38
CA ILE A 81 5.56 -0.29 17.55
C ILE A 81 5.52 -0.98 16.19
N GLU A 82 6.56 -1.75 15.88
CA GLU A 82 6.62 -2.56 14.67
C GLU A 82 6.63 -4.03 15.07
N PHE A 83 5.60 -4.75 14.61
CA PHE A 83 5.46 -6.18 14.77
C PHE A 83 5.88 -6.89 13.49
N ILE A 84 6.67 -7.93 13.63
CA ILE A 84 7.23 -8.69 12.51
C ILE A 84 6.80 -10.15 12.65
N GLN A 85 6.31 -10.71 11.55
CA GLN A 85 5.98 -12.12 11.45
C GLN A 85 6.99 -12.76 10.48
N ASP A 86 8.01 -13.40 11.04
CA ASP A 86 9.04 -14.15 10.33
C ASP A 86 9.64 -15.19 11.28
N ALA A 87 9.60 -16.47 10.90
CA ALA A 87 10.13 -17.55 11.75
C ALA A 87 11.65 -17.41 12.01
N ASN A 88 12.37 -16.68 11.16
CA ASN A 88 13.79 -16.43 11.33
C ASN A 88 14.11 -15.12 12.07
N TRP A 89 13.10 -14.35 12.49
CA TRP A 89 13.29 -13.10 13.21
C TRP A 89 14.08 -13.28 14.52
N PRO A 90 13.79 -14.28 15.39
CA PRO A 90 14.55 -14.54 16.61
C PRO A 90 16.06 -14.67 16.40
N TYR A 91 16.48 -15.36 15.34
CA TYR A 91 17.89 -15.63 15.07
C TYR A 91 18.66 -14.43 14.52
N ARG A 92 17.96 -13.40 14.04
CA ARG A 92 18.55 -12.17 13.51
C ARG A 92 18.59 -11.06 14.54
N ASN A 93 17.82 -11.19 15.61
CA ASN A 93 17.67 -10.16 16.60
C ASN A 93 18.86 -10.17 17.58
N GLN A 94 19.31 -8.99 18.01
CA GLN A 94 20.41 -8.83 18.97
C GLN A 94 19.93 -8.77 20.42
N THR A 95 18.61 -8.84 20.63
CA THR A 95 17.99 -8.82 21.96
C THR A 95 17.49 -10.20 22.37
N CYS A 96 17.49 -10.44 23.68
CA CYS A 96 16.88 -11.61 24.29
C CYS A 96 15.42 -11.36 24.70
N ASP A 97 15.04 -10.10 24.90
CA ASP A 97 13.73 -9.70 25.41
C ASP A 97 12.81 -9.36 24.25
N ILE A 98 11.85 -10.25 23.98
CA ILE A 98 10.88 -10.11 22.89
C ILE A 98 9.47 -10.05 23.46
N VAL A 99 8.62 -9.22 22.85
CA VAL A 99 7.18 -9.25 23.05
C VAL A 99 6.55 -9.96 21.87
N VAL A 100 5.82 -11.03 22.13
CA VAL A 100 5.07 -11.80 21.14
C VAL A 100 3.60 -11.43 21.26
N LEU A 101 3.02 -10.96 20.16
CA LEU A 101 1.60 -10.79 19.95
C LEU A 101 1.08 -11.99 19.15
N ARG A 102 0.49 -12.95 19.86
CA ARG A 102 -0.14 -14.14 19.28
C ARG A 102 -1.61 -13.87 19.01
N ILE A 103 -2.03 -13.88 17.75
CA ILE A 103 -3.40 -13.64 17.32
C ILE A 103 -3.98 -14.94 16.74
N SER A 104 -5.03 -15.45 17.37
CA SER A 104 -5.80 -16.60 16.88
C SER A 104 -7.19 -16.17 16.38
N LYS A 105 -7.98 -17.14 15.93
CA LYS A 105 -9.35 -16.89 15.46
C LYS A 105 -10.20 -16.23 16.55
N SER A 106 -10.17 -16.74 17.78
CA SER A 106 -10.99 -16.30 18.91
C SER A 106 -10.26 -15.37 19.88
N ASP A 107 -8.96 -15.53 20.05
CA ASP A 107 -8.21 -14.97 21.17
C ASP A 107 -6.96 -14.22 20.71
N PHE A 108 -6.42 -13.40 21.61
CA PHE A 108 -5.09 -12.85 21.44
C PHE A 108 -4.30 -12.98 22.74
N LYS A 109 -2.96 -13.03 22.65
CA LYS A 109 -2.07 -13.07 23.82
C LYS A 109 -0.84 -12.21 23.58
N PHE A 110 -0.57 -11.30 24.51
CA PHE A 110 0.78 -10.76 24.70
C PHE A 110 1.60 -11.68 25.61
N ILE A 111 2.81 -12.01 25.15
CA ILE A 111 3.75 -12.88 25.84
C ILE A 111 5.10 -12.16 25.86
N ASN A 112 5.66 -11.91 27.05
CA ASN A 112 7.07 -11.53 27.13
C ASN A 112 7.91 -12.79 27.14
N SER A 113 8.68 -13.00 26.08
CA SER A 113 9.57 -14.13 25.91
C SER A 113 11.01 -13.71 26.15
N TYR A 114 11.78 -14.56 26.84
CA TYR A 114 13.23 -14.44 26.93
C TYR A 114 13.90 -15.55 26.12
N LEU A 115 14.56 -15.19 25.02
CA LEU A 115 15.11 -16.13 24.04
C LEU A 115 16.51 -16.68 24.38
N CYS A 116 17.29 -16.00 25.21
CA CYS A 116 18.68 -16.38 25.49
C CYS A 116 18.84 -17.52 26.50
N THR A 117 17.76 -18.23 26.80
CA THR A 117 17.78 -19.51 27.52
C THR A 117 17.08 -20.55 26.67
N GLU A 118 17.59 -21.78 26.64
CA GLU A 118 16.96 -22.88 25.92
C GLU A 118 16.28 -23.86 26.91
N PRO A 119 14.98 -24.16 26.78
CA PRO A 119 14.02 -23.51 25.88
C PRO A 119 13.70 -22.08 26.33
N GLY A 120 13.29 -21.25 25.36
CA GLY A 120 12.86 -19.87 25.63
C GLY A 120 11.81 -19.84 26.74
N ARG A 121 11.94 -18.91 27.69
CA ARG A 121 11.04 -18.84 28.84
C ARG A 121 9.96 -17.80 28.57
N GLU A 122 8.71 -18.24 28.49
CA GLU A 122 7.54 -17.36 28.57
C GLU A 122 7.41 -16.86 30.01
N ARG A 123 7.53 -15.54 30.23
CA ARG A 123 7.50 -14.98 31.59
C ARG A 123 6.09 -14.80 32.13
N TRP A 124 5.13 -14.43 31.28
CA TRP A 124 3.74 -14.20 31.69
C TRP A 124 2.81 -14.21 30.48
N THR A 125 1.54 -14.59 30.73
CA THR A 125 0.45 -14.45 29.77
C THR A 125 -0.65 -13.60 30.40
N ASN A 126 -1.16 -12.61 29.67
CA ASN A 126 -2.30 -11.81 30.14
C ASN A 126 -3.57 -12.68 30.18
N GLY A 127 -4.55 -12.31 31.02
CA GLY A 127 -5.84 -13.00 31.16
C GLY A 127 -6.73 -12.94 29.91
N LYS A 128 -8.07 -12.97 30.07
CA LYS A 128 -9.02 -12.90 28.94
C LYS A 128 -8.77 -11.66 28.07
N GLN A 129 -8.67 -11.89 26.77
CA GLN A 129 -8.19 -10.94 25.78
C GLN A 129 -9.07 -11.01 24.51
N SER A 130 -9.69 -9.91 24.08
CA SER A 130 -10.45 -9.81 22.81
C SER A 130 -9.96 -8.71 21.84
N ILE A 131 -9.63 -9.08 20.60
CA ILE A 131 -9.14 -8.14 19.58
C ILE A 131 -10.27 -7.75 18.62
N LYS A 132 -10.38 -6.46 18.31
CA LYS A 132 -11.35 -5.93 17.33
C LYS A 132 -10.64 -4.97 16.38
N ILE A 133 -10.82 -5.18 15.08
CA ILE A 133 -10.39 -4.21 14.06
C ILE A 133 -11.60 -3.34 13.75
N LYS A 134 -11.46 -2.03 13.91
CA LYS A 134 -12.48 -1.02 13.57
C LYS A 134 -11.96 -0.10 12.48
N LYS A 135 -12.88 0.49 11.72
CA LYS A 135 -12.56 1.62 10.85
C LYS A 135 -12.60 2.91 11.68
N SER A 136 -11.60 3.75 11.52
CA SER A 136 -11.54 5.09 12.12
C SER A 136 -11.66 6.15 11.01
N LYS A 137 -11.69 7.43 11.40
CA LYS A 137 -11.71 8.56 10.44
C LYS A 137 -10.41 8.65 9.61
N THR A 138 -9.31 8.18 10.16
CA THR A 138 -7.95 8.28 9.59
C THR A 138 -7.44 6.96 9.01
N GLY A 139 -8.15 5.85 9.22
CA GLY A 139 -7.74 4.54 8.71
C GLY A 139 -8.41 3.40 9.45
N GLN A 140 -7.61 2.49 10.00
CA GLN A 140 -8.08 1.36 10.80
C GLN A 140 -7.42 1.36 12.16
N THR A 141 -8.17 0.93 13.17
CA THR A 141 -7.68 0.79 14.54
C THR A 141 -7.86 -0.62 15.05
N ILE A 142 -6.88 -1.12 15.79
CA ILE A 142 -6.93 -2.37 16.54
C ILE A 142 -7.22 -2.02 17.99
N GLU A 143 -8.36 -2.46 18.49
CA GLU A 143 -8.69 -2.42 19.91
C GLU A 143 -8.34 -3.74 20.57
N ILE A 144 -7.53 -3.66 21.60
CA ILE A 144 -7.00 -4.76 22.38
C ILE A 144 -7.55 -4.61 23.80
N LYS A 145 -8.52 -5.45 24.17
CA LYS A 145 -9.06 -5.46 25.54
C LYS A 145 -8.33 -6.50 26.39
N ILE A 146 -7.65 -6.05 27.44
CA ILE A 146 -6.92 -6.87 28.41
C ILE A 146 -7.59 -6.69 29.78
N LEU A 147 -8.29 -7.71 30.29
CA LEU A 147 -9.06 -7.61 31.54
C LEU A 147 -10.02 -6.39 31.51
N ASN A 148 -9.71 -5.35 32.29
CA ASN A 148 -10.47 -4.11 32.43
C ASN A 148 -9.83 -2.92 31.68
N LYS A 149 -8.71 -3.12 30.99
CA LYS A 149 -8.03 -2.09 30.19
C LYS A 149 -8.32 -2.32 28.70
N VAL A 150 -8.47 -1.23 27.97
CA VAL A 150 -8.59 -1.23 26.51
C VAL A 150 -7.43 -0.39 25.98
N GLU A 151 -6.54 -1.03 25.24
CA GLU A 151 -5.50 -0.36 24.47
C GLU A 151 -5.96 -0.25 23.02
N THR A 152 -5.82 0.94 22.44
CA THR A 152 -6.19 1.19 21.06
C THR A 152 -4.94 1.54 20.27
N PHE A 153 -4.81 0.92 19.11
CA PHE A 153 -3.70 1.13 18.20
C PHE A 153 -4.23 1.55 16.84
N GLU A 154 -3.66 2.58 16.25
CA GLU A 154 -3.89 2.93 14.85
C GLU A 154 -2.93 2.12 13.96
N ILE A 155 -3.45 1.50 12.90
CA ILE A 155 -2.62 0.80 11.91
C ILE A 155 -2.02 1.87 10.99
N ILE A 156 -0.71 2.07 11.08
CA ILE A 156 0.02 3.02 10.24
C ILE A 156 0.39 2.37 8.91
N ASP A 157 0.88 1.13 8.97
CA ASP A 157 1.43 0.43 7.81
C ASP A 157 1.27 -1.09 7.96
N TYR A 158 1.01 -1.76 6.85
CA TYR A 158 0.99 -3.22 6.74
C TYR A 158 1.68 -3.61 5.44
N LYS A 159 2.74 -4.38 5.55
CA LYS A 159 3.54 -4.85 4.41
C LYS A 159 3.69 -6.35 4.45
N GLU A 160 3.51 -6.97 3.30
CA GLU A 160 3.77 -8.38 3.05
C GLU A 160 4.81 -8.48 1.92
N GLU A 161 5.94 -9.10 2.22
CA GLU A 161 7.07 -9.25 1.31
C GLU A 161 7.30 -10.75 1.07
N ARG A 162 7.29 -11.19 -0.20
CA ARG A 162 7.62 -12.57 -0.54
C ARG A 162 9.12 -12.78 -0.50
N VAL A 163 9.58 -13.87 0.12
CA VAL A 163 11.00 -14.23 0.24
C VAL A 163 11.27 -15.64 -0.25
N GLU A 164 12.49 -15.88 -0.76
CA GLU A 164 12.94 -17.18 -1.25
C GLU A 164 13.48 -18.09 -0.14
N ARG A 165 12.79 -18.12 1.00
CA ARG A 165 13.09 -19.01 2.13
C ARG A 165 11.81 -19.27 2.90
N TYR A 166 11.77 -20.31 3.72
CA TYR A 166 10.66 -20.53 4.64
C TYR A 166 10.71 -19.56 5.85
N PRO A 167 9.58 -18.98 6.30
CA PRO A 167 8.29 -18.90 5.60
C PRO A 167 8.42 -18.00 4.36
N TRP A 168 7.74 -18.38 3.27
CA TRP A 168 7.84 -17.74 1.94
C TRP A 168 7.38 -16.28 1.91
N ASP A 169 6.93 -15.77 3.04
CA ASP A 169 6.42 -14.44 3.30
C ASP A 169 7.00 -13.89 4.62
N ILE A 170 7.35 -12.62 4.61
CA ILE A 170 7.63 -11.82 5.81
C ILE A 170 6.55 -10.74 5.87
N LYS A 171 5.90 -10.61 7.03
CA LYS A 171 4.91 -9.56 7.25
C LYS A 171 5.38 -8.58 8.31
N LYS A 172 5.09 -7.30 8.08
CA LYS A 172 5.40 -6.19 8.99
C LYS A 172 4.14 -5.40 9.26
N LEU A 173 3.83 -5.19 10.52
CA LEU A 173 2.65 -4.46 11.00
C LEU A 173 3.12 -3.32 11.90
N LYS A 174 2.90 -2.09 11.46
CA LYS A 174 3.30 -0.89 12.21
C LYS A 174 2.08 -0.25 12.85
N LEU A 175 2.15 -0.08 14.17
CA LEU A 175 1.06 0.37 15.02
C LEU A 175 1.45 1.63 15.78
N LYS A 176 0.50 2.56 15.97
CA LYS A 176 0.65 3.75 16.81
C LYS A 176 -0.30 3.68 18.01
N ARG A 177 0.18 3.96 19.21
CA ARG A 177 -0.67 4.10 20.41
C ARG A 177 -1.55 5.35 20.29
N VAL A 178 -2.82 5.23 20.68
CA VAL A 178 -3.83 6.31 20.67
C VAL A 178 -4.32 6.60 22.07
#